data_AF-A0A3M7LEY0-F1
#
_entry.id   AF-A0A3M7LEY0-F1
#
_cell.length_a   1.000
_cell.length_b   1.000
_cell.length_c   1.000
_cell.angle_alpha   90.00
_cell.angle_beta   90.00
_cell.angle_gamma   90.00
#
_symmetry.space_group_name_H-M   'P 1'
#
loop_
_entity.id
_entity.type
_entity.pdbx_description
1 polymer ?
#
loop_
_entity_poly.entity_id
_entity_poly.type
_entity_poly.pdbx_seq_one_letter_code
_entity_poly.pdbx_strand_id
1 'polypeptide(L)'
;MQISSKLKSIIEKYTGEGIQYFRNTVLHNGQEYTDYWLLHPYQFDHEYIDFQNSMIKYKKKADDYETSRKTSMVLLSLNTLQEFEEYKEKARKKLETITIEKLFLKENVIKKDFFALRYVFGGMFYVSEKLKKEIENQGCTGLEFQPSYLSYYEWRTEREKVYGKI
;
A
#
# COMPACT_ATOMS: atom_id res chain seq x y z
N MET A 1 2.34 -6.36 -7.74
CA MET A 1 2.08 -5.39 -8.82
C MET A 1 2.75 -5.89 -10.09
N GLN A 2 2.06 -5.93 -11.23
CA GLN A 2 2.69 -6.28 -12.51
C GLN A 2 3.36 -5.03 -13.10
N ILE A 3 4.60 -5.16 -13.55
CA ILE A 3 5.41 -4.06 -14.09
C ILE A 3 6.21 -4.52 -15.30
N SER A 4 6.50 -3.62 -16.23
CA SER A 4 7.41 -3.91 -17.36
C SER A 4 8.87 -3.96 -16.89
N SER A 5 9.76 -4.54 -17.71
CA SER A 5 11.21 -4.51 -17.43
C SER A 5 11.76 -3.09 -17.31
N LYS A 6 11.20 -2.13 -18.05
CA LYS A 6 11.59 -0.72 -17.96
C LYS A 6 11.28 -0.13 -16.59
N LEU A 7 10.07 -0.34 -16.06
CA LEU A 7 9.72 0.16 -14.74
C LEU A 7 10.50 -0.59 -13.65
N LYS A 8 10.71 -1.89 -13.81
CA LYS A 8 11.57 -2.69 -12.93
C LYS A 8 12.97 -2.09 -12.82
N SER A 9 13.63 -1.80 -13.94
CA SER A 9 15.01 -1.29 -13.92
C SER A 9 15.13 0.12 -13.32
N ILE A 10 14.06 0.91 -13.32
CA ILE A 10 14.01 2.18 -12.61
C ILE A 10 13.88 1.92 -11.10
N ILE A 11 12.88 1.14 -10.68
CA ILE A 11 12.62 0.85 -9.27
C ILE A 11 13.83 0.18 -8.61
N GLU A 12 14.51 -0.74 -9.31
CA GLU A 12 15.69 -1.47 -8.82
C GLU A 12 16.87 -0.59 -8.40
N LYS A 13 16.97 0.65 -8.92
CA LYS A 13 17.99 1.61 -8.49
C LYS A 13 17.71 2.18 -7.09
N TYR A 14 16.45 2.13 -6.66
CA TYR A 14 15.93 2.75 -5.46
C TYR A 14 15.47 1.74 -4.41
N THR A 15 15.38 0.48 -4.79
CA THR A 15 15.11 -0.62 -3.87
C THR A 15 16.40 -1.21 -3.33
N GLY A 16 16.41 -1.49 -2.03
CA GLY A 16 17.37 -2.38 -1.40
C GLY A 16 16.75 -3.76 -1.20
N GLU A 17 16.86 -4.29 0.01
CA GLU A 17 16.14 -5.49 0.44
C GLU A 17 14.62 -5.24 0.53
N GLY A 18 13.84 -6.33 0.57
CA GLY A 18 12.40 -6.29 0.84
C GLY A 18 11.48 -6.44 -0.38
N ILE A 19 12.00 -6.41 -1.61
CA ILE A 19 11.24 -6.63 -2.85
C ILE A 19 11.79 -7.84 -3.63
N GLN A 20 10.90 -8.66 -4.15
CA GLN A 20 11.19 -9.74 -5.09
C GLN A 20 10.49 -9.47 -6.43
N TYR A 21 11.13 -9.94 -7.51
CA TYR A 21 10.60 -9.87 -8.86
C TYR A 21 10.46 -11.28 -9.42
N PHE A 22 9.25 -11.66 -9.80
CA PHE A 22 8.99 -12.92 -10.49
C PHE A 22 8.68 -12.63 -11.95
N ARG A 23 9.40 -13.26 -12.88
CA ARG A 23 9.11 -13.10 -14.30
C ARG A 23 7.70 -13.62 -14.59
N ASN A 24 6.91 -12.88 -15.38
CA ASN A 24 5.59 -13.33 -15.80
C ASN A 24 5.30 -12.93 -17.25
N THR A 25 4.48 -13.73 -17.91
CA THR A 25 3.87 -13.37 -19.20
C THR A 25 2.54 -12.67 -18.94
N VAL A 26 2.24 -11.64 -19.74
CA VAL A 26 0.93 -10.98 -19.76
C VAL A 26 0.26 -11.33 -21.08
N LEU A 27 -0.99 -11.78 -21.01
CA LEU A 27 -1.84 -12.03 -22.18
C LEU A 27 -2.84 -10.88 -22.29
N HIS A 28 -2.85 -10.18 -23.42
CA HIS A 28 -3.78 -9.09 -23.66
C HIS A 28 -4.20 -9.06 -25.14
N ASN A 29 -5.52 -9.08 -25.39
CA ASN A 29 -6.10 -9.11 -26.74
C ASN A 29 -5.50 -10.19 -27.66
N GLY A 30 -5.26 -11.39 -27.12
CA GLY A 30 -4.66 -12.51 -27.87
C GLY A 30 -3.16 -12.38 -28.15
N GLN A 31 -2.51 -11.34 -27.62
CA GLN A 31 -1.06 -11.15 -27.73
C GLN A 31 -0.36 -11.49 -26.42
N GLU A 32 0.83 -12.08 -26.54
CA GLU A 32 1.68 -12.39 -25.40
C GLU A 32 2.77 -11.34 -25.23
N TYR A 33 2.95 -10.88 -23.99
CA TYR A 33 3.99 -9.95 -23.60
C TYR A 33 4.87 -10.62 -22.53
N THR A 34 6.12 -10.89 -22.85
CA THR A 34 7.05 -11.64 -21.99
C THR A 34 8.02 -10.76 -21.20
N ASP A 35 7.92 -9.44 -21.38
CA ASP A 35 8.77 -8.42 -20.76
C ASP A 35 8.13 -7.80 -19.50
N TYR A 36 7.49 -8.66 -18.69
CA TYR A 36 6.77 -8.28 -17.48
C TYR A 36 7.24 -9.07 -16.26
N TRP A 37 7.06 -8.42 -15.11
CA TRP A 37 7.46 -8.91 -13.81
C TRP A 37 6.38 -8.67 -12.78
N LEU A 38 6.16 -9.64 -11.90
CA LEU A 38 5.41 -9.47 -10.68
C LEU A 38 6.35 -8.95 -9.59
N LEU A 39 6.20 -7.68 -9.26
CA LEU A 39 6.81 -7.05 -8.10
C LEU A 39 6.04 -7.46 -6.84
N HIS A 40 6.75 -8.06 -5.89
CA HIS A 40 6.20 -8.59 -4.65
C HIS A 40 7.04 -8.15 -3.43
N PRO A 41 6.48 -7.41 -2.47
CA PRO A 41 7.17 -7.07 -1.23
C PRO A 41 7.12 -8.24 -0.24
N TYR A 42 8.25 -8.55 0.37
CA TYR A 42 8.36 -9.53 1.47
C TYR A 42 8.78 -8.88 2.80
N GLN A 43 9.19 -7.61 2.79
CA GLN A 43 9.37 -6.76 3.98
C GLN A 43 8.47 -5.53 3.86
N PHE A 44 8.08 -4.97 5.01
CA PHE A 44 7.22 -3.78 5.08
C PHE A 44 7.80 -2.79 6.10
N ASP A 45 7.93 -1.53 5.69
CA ASP A 45 8.60 -0.48 6.45
C ASP A 45 7.64 0.24 7.42
N HIS A 46 6.97 -0.52 8.28
CA HIS A 46 5.97 0.02 9.22
C HIS A 46 6.55 0.96 10.28
N GLU A 47 7.86 0.98 10.46
CA GLU A 47 8.57 1.95 11.31
C GLU A 47 8.38 3.41 10.84
N TYR A 48 8.09 3.62 9.55
CA TYR A 48 7.81 4.95 8.99
C TYR A 48 6.42 5.48 9.33
N ILE A 49 5.52 4.64 9.85
CA ILE A 49 4.13 5.04 10.15
C ILE A 49 4.07 5.80 11.47
N ASP A 50 3.48 6.99 11.43
CA ASP A 50 3.04 7.73 12.61
C ASP A 50 1.70 7.15 13.09
N PHE A 51 1.76 6.14 13.96
CA PHE A 51 0.57 5.45 14.46
C PHE A 51 -0.33 6.38 15.27
N GLN A 52 0.25 7.29 16.06
CA GLN A 52 -0.48 8.22 16.91
C GLN A 52 -1.39 9.14 16.09
N ASN A 53 -0.91 9.60 14.93
CA ASN A 53 -1.69 10.49 14.06
C ASN A 53 -2.49 9.74 12.98
N SER A 54 -2.20 8.47 12.74
CA SER A 54 -2.93 7.62 11.78
C SER A 54 -4.30 7.19 12.31
N MET A 55 -5.27 7.05 11.41
CA MET A 55 -6.60 6.54 11.75
C MET A 55 -6.67 5.03 11.52
N ILE A 56 -6.82 4.26 12.59
CA ILE A 56 -6.80 2.80 12.53
C ILE A 56 -8.20 2.26 12.84
N LYS A 57 -8.73 1.46 11.92
CA LYS A 57 -10.02 0.77 12.03
C LYS A 57 -9.79 -0.69 12.35
N TYR A 58 -10.58 -1.22 13.26
CA TYR A 58 -10.66 -2.63 13.59
C TYR A 58 -12.10 -3.13 13.42
N LYS A 59 -12.28 -4.05 12.49
CA LYS A 59 -13.55 -4.71 12.23
C LYS A 59 -13.67 -5.92 13.15
N LYS A 60 -14.34 -5.71 14.28
CA LYS A 60 -14.57 -6.72 15.31
C LYS A 60 -15.80 -7.57 14.97
N LYS A 61 -15.73 -8.87 15.26
CA LYS A 61 -16.89 -9.76 15.26
C LYS A 61 -17.69 -9.58 16.55
N ALA A 62 -19.01 -9.67 16.47
CA ALA A 62 -19.85 -9.75 17.65
C ALA A 62 -19.55 -11.05 18.42
N ASP A 63 -19.88 -11.09 19.72
CA ASP A 63 -19.61 -12.28 20.53
C ASP A 63 -20.47 -13.47 20.08
N ASP A 64 -21.61 -13.22 19.42
CA ASP A 64 -22.53 -14.20 18.81
C ASP A 64 -22.30 -14.38 17.30
N TYR A 65 -21.10 -14.08 16.78
CA TYR A 65 -20.83 -14.01 15.34
C TYR A 65 -21.22 -15.26 14.54
N GLU A 66 -21.06 -16.45 15.11
CA GLU A 66 -21.37 -17.70 14.39
C GLU A 66 -22.85 -17.79 13.99
N THR A 67 -23.75 -17.18 14.77
CA THR A 67 -25.18 -17.11 14.47
C THR A 67 -25.56 -15.79 13.81
N SER A 68 -25.07 -14.66 14.33
CA SER A 68 -25.51 -13.33 13.90
C SER A 68 -24.81 -12.83 12.64
N ARG A 69 -23.60 -13.34 12.36
CA ARG A 69 -22.64 -12.83 11.35
C ARG A 69 -22.36 -11.32 11.46
N LYS A 70 -22.67 -10.70 12.60
CA LYS A 70 -22.56 -9.24 12.78
C LYS A 70 -21.12 -8.83 13.06
N THR A 71 -20.73 -7.70 12.49
CA THR A 71 -19.43 -7.06 12.76
C THR A 71 -19.63 -5.60 13.11
N SER A 72 -18.80 -5.07 14.01
CA SER A 72 -18.73 -3.65 14.32
C SER A 72 -17.38 -3.08 13.93
N MET A 73 -17.36 -1.78 13.64
CA MET A 73 -16.12 -1.05 13.40
C MET A 73 -15.74 -0.31 14.68
N VAL A 74 -14.50 -0.46 15.10
CA VAL A 74 -13.91 0.20 16.26
C VAL A 74 -12.73 1.03 15.78
N LEU A 75 -12.64 2.28 16.21
CA LEU A 75 -11.45 3.11 16.02
C LEU A 75 -10.45 2.80 17.13
N LEU A 76 -9.20 2.54 16.75
CA LEU A 76 -8.12 2.27 17.69
C LEU A 76 -7.21 3.49 17.79
N SER A 77 -6.87 3.88 19.02
CA SER A 77 -5.82 4.86 19.31
C SER A 77 -4.56 4.09 19.69
N LEU A 78 -3.66 3.90 18.72
CA LEU A 78 -2.39 3.20 18.91
C LEU A 78 -1.25 4.20 18.70
N ASN A 79 -0.23 4.19 19.56
CA ASN A 79 0.86 5.16 19.50
C ASN A 79 2.13 4.57 18.90
N THR A 80 2.29 3.25 18.96
CA THR A 80 3.54 2.58 18.61
C THR A 80 3.34 1.44 17.62
N LEU A 81 4.41 1.08 16.92
CA LEU A 81 4.44 -0.11 16.06
C LEU A 81 4.16 -1.37 16.87
N GLN A 82 4.68 -1.46 18.09
CA GLN A 82 4.46 -2.62 18.95
C GLN A 82 2.98 -2.81 19.29
N GLU A 83 2.27 -1.74 19.66
CA GLU A 83 0.83 -1.79 19.93
C GLU A 83 0.04 -2.24 18.68
N PHE A 84 0.43 -1.76 17.51
CA PHE A 84 -0.16 -2.19 16.24
C PHE A 84 0.08 -3.68 15.96
N GLU A 85 1.29 -4.17 16.19
CA GLU A 85 1.65 -5.57 16.04
C GLU A 85 0.86 -6.48 17.01
N GLU A 86 0.69 -6.07 18.26
CA GLU A 86 -0.12 -6.79 19.25
C GLU A 86 -1.59 -6.88 18.83
N TYR A 87 -2.16 -5.77 18.34
CA TYR A 87 -3.53 -5.75 17.84
C TYR A 87 -3.70 -6.55 16.54
N LYS A 88 -2.70 -6.53 15.65
CA LYS A 88 -2.68 -7.34 14.44
C LYS A 88 -2.74 -8.82 14.78
N GLU A 89 -1.95 -9.28 15.76
CA GLU A 89 -1.98 -10.67 16.20
C GLU A 89 -3.30 -11.04 16.87
N LYS A 90 -3.90 -10.14 17.65
CA LYS A 90 -5.26 -10.32 18.20
C LYS A 90 -6.30 -10.47 17.11
N ALA A 91 -6.29 -9.60 16.10
CA ALA A 91 -7.21 -9.66 14.97
C ALA A 91 -7.04 -10.96 14.17
N ARG A 92 -5.79 -11.37 13.91
CA ARG A 92 -5.46 -12.63 13.22
C ARG A 92 -6.05 -13.84 13.93
N LYS A 93 -5.86 -13.95 15.26
CA LYS A 93 -6.37 -15.06 16.08
C LYS A 93 -7.90 -15.18 16.05
N LYS A 94 -8.60 -14.06 15.88
CA LYS A 94 -10.07 -14.00 15.84
C LYS A 94 -10.65 -13.97 14.42
N LEU A 95 -9.79 -14.04 13.40
CA LEU A 95 -10.17 -13.87 11.99
C LEU A 95 -10.95 -12.57 11.76
N GLU A 96 -10.46 -11.49 12.36
CA GLU A 96 -10.95 -10.12 12.26
C GLU A 96 -9.97 -9.29 11.42
N THR A 97 -10.32 -8.03 11.14
CA THR A 97 -9.51 -7.18 10.25
C THR A 97 -9.09 -5.90 10.95
N ILE A 98 -7.81 -5.55 10.80
CA ILE A 98 -7.26 -4.24 11.15
C ILE A 98 -6.78 -3.54 9.88
N THR A 99 -7.09 -2.25 9.76
CA THR A 99 -6.76 -1.43 8.60
C THR A 99 -6.36 -0.03 9.06
N ILE A 100 -5.29 0.51 8.50
CA ILE A 100 -4.88 1.91 8.60
C ILE A 100 -5.63 2.66 7.50
N GLU A 101 -6.70 3.35 7.88
CA GLU A 101 -7.61 4.02 6.95
C GLU A 101 -7.04 5.36 6.45
N LYS A 102 -6.45 6.13 7.38
CA LYS A 102 -5.75 7.38 7.08
C LYS A 102 -4.32 7.24 7.59
N LEU A 103 -3.37 7.36 6.67
CA LEU A 103 -1.96 7.18 6.94
C LEU A 103 -1.30 8.53 7.20
N PHE A 104 -0.54 8.61 8.29
CA PHE A 104 0.47 9.64 8.51
C PHE A 104 1.84 8.99 8.60
N LEU A 105 2.85 9.65 8.04
CA LEU A 105 4.22 9.17 7.99
C LEU A 105 5.15 10.07 8.80
N LYS A 106 6.11 9.46 9.50
CA LYS A 106 7.22 10.16 10.15
C LYS A 106 8.26 10.53 9.10
N GLU A 107 8.04 11.62 8.37
CA GLU A 107 8.88 12.03 7.23
C GLU A 107 10.37 12.13 7.60
N ASN A 108 10.68 12.53 8.82
CA ASN A 108 12.05 12.69 9.32
C ASN A 108 12.87 11.39 9.45
N VAL A 109 12.22 10.22 9.42
CA VAL A 109 12.92 8.92 9.52
C VAL A 109 12.88 8.10 8.23
N ILE A 110 12.18 8.56 7.19
CA ILE A 110 12.11 7.88 5.89
C ILE A 110 13.45 8.03 5.18
N LYS A 111 14.05 6.89 4.81
CA LYS A 111 15.35 6.84 4.09
C LYS A 111 15.24 6.29 2.68
N LYS A 112 14.13 5.66 2.34
CA LYS A 112 13.92 4.96 1.07
C LYS A 112 13.09 5.80 0.11
N ASP A 113 13.50 5.84 -1.16
CA ASP A 113 12.74 6.45 -2.25
C ASP A 113 11.62 5.52 -2.76
N PHE A 114 11.70 4.21 -2.45
CA PHE A 114 10.66 3.21 -2.71
C PHE A 114 10.51 2.29 -1.49
N PHE A 115 9.30 2.15 -0.96
CA PHE A 115 9.02 1.22 0.15
C PHE A 115 7.59 0.68 0.09
N ALA A 116 7.33 -0.36 0.88
CA ALA A 116 6.01 -0.98 0.96
C ALA A 116 5.45 -0.93 2.38
N LEU A 117 4.15 -0.66 2.49
CA LEU A 117 3.40 -0.78 3.73
C LEU A 117 2.27 -1.79 3.54
N ARG A 118 1.96 -2.52 4.61
CA ARG A 118 0.81 -3.43 4.66
C ARG A 118 -0.27 -2.89 5.58
N TYR A 119 -1.51 -3.35 5.37
CA TYR A 119 -2.70 -2.97 6.14
C TYR A 119 -3.14 -1.53 5.94
N VAL A 120 -2.54 -0.79 5.01
CA VAL A 120 -2.98 0.56 4.66
C VAL A 120 -4.06 0.50 3.58
N PHE A 121 -5.13 1.27 3.77
CA PHE A 121 -6.18 1.42 2.77
C PHE A 121 -5.70 2.33 1.63
N GLY A 122 -5.97 1.94 0.38
CA GLY A 122 -5.68 2.76 -0.79
C GLY A 122 -4.32 2.52 -1.46
N GLY A 123 -3.37 1.82 -0.85
CA GLY A 123 -2.10 1.50 -1.52
C GLY A 123 -1.11 0.70 -0.68
N MET A 124 -0.29 -0.10 -1.35
CA MET A 124 0.79 -0.89 -0.73
C MET A 124 2.17 -0.29 -0.99
N PHE A 125 2.39 0.34 -2.14
CA PHE A 125 3.69 0.87 -2.56
C PHE A 125 3.72 2.38 -2.46
N TYR A 126 4.83 2.90 -1.95
CA TYR A 126 5.07 4.31 -1.75
C TYR A 126 6.36 4.70 -2.45
N VAL A 127 6.32 5.85 -3.11
CA VAL A 127 7.46 6.41 -3.82
C VAL A 127 7.68 7.84 -3.37
N SER A 128 8.94 8.28 -3.32
CA SER A 128 9.25 9.69 -3.17
C SER A 128 8.88 10.47 -4.43
N GLU A 129 8.69 11.78 -4.30
CA GLU A 129 8.49 12.66 -5.46
C GLU A 129 9.69 12.63 -6.44
N LYS A 130 10.90 12.33 -5.94
CA LYS A 130 12.09 12.14 -6.78
C LYS A 130 11.93 10.91 -7.69
N LEU A 131 11.58 9.76 -7.13
CA LEU A 131 11.39 8.53 -7.90
C LEU A 131 10.18 8.65 -8.85
N LYS A 132 9.07 9.21 -8.37
CA LYS A 132 7.90 9.51 -9.20
C LYS A 132 8.28 10.29 -10.46
N LYS A 133 9.03 11.40 -10.31
CA LYS A 133 9.49 12.20 -11.46
C LYS A 133 10.38 11.42 -12.40
N GLU A 134 11.26 10.54 -11.91
CA GLU A 134 12.06 9.68 -12.79
C GLU A 134 11.17 8.71 -13.58
N ILE A 135 10.17 8.10 -12.95
CA ILE A 135 9.22 7.20 -13.62
C ILE A 135 8.44 7.94 -14.72
N GLU A 136 7.95 9.14 -14.41
CA GLU A 136 7.21 10.00 -15.34
C GLU A 136 8.10 10.50 -16.50
N ASN A 137 9.32 10.97 -16.21
CA ASN A 137 10.27 11.44 -17.22
C ASN A 137 10.73 10.33 -18.17
N GLN A 138 10.77 9.08 -17.68
CA GLN A 138 11.04 7.91 -18.51
C GLN A 138 9.81 7.49 -19.33
N GLY A 139 8.65 8.14 -19.18
CA GLY A 139 7.44 7.81 -19.94
C GLY A 139 6.86 6.45 -19.58
N CYS A 140 6.97 6.02 -18.32
CA CYS A 140 6.25 4.84 -17.85
C CYS A 140 4.76 5.18 -17.74
N THR A 141 3.90 4.30 -18.23
CA THR A 141 2.44 4.50 -18.27
C THR A 141 1.71 3.43 -17.47
N GLY A 142 0.39 3.55 -17.32
CA GLY A 142 -0.43 2.59 -16.58
C GLY A 142 -0.30 2.68 -15.06
N LEU A 143 0.20 3.81 -14.56
CA LEU A 143 0.36 4.11 -13.13
C LEU A 143 -0.36 5.42 -12.79
N GLU A 144 -0.85 5.50 -11.57
CA GLU A 144 -1.35 6.73 -10.95
C GLU A 144 -0.69 6.90 -9.60
N PHE A 145 -0.31 8.13 -9.27
CA PHE A 145 0.31 8.46 -8.00
C PHE A 145 -0.70 9.17 -7.11
N GLN A 146 -1.25 8.42 -6.15
CA GLN A 146 -2.06 8.99 -5.07
C GLN A 146 -1.15 9.67 -4.04
N PRO A 147 -1.39 10.95 -3.69
CA PRO A 147 -0.71 11.58 -2.56
C PRO A 147 -1.01 10.85 -1.25
N SER A 148 0.03 10.53 -0.47
CA SER A 148 -0.06 9.69 0.73
C SER A 148 -0.92 10.28 1.85
N TYR A 149 -1.08 11.60 1.89
CA TYR A 149 -1.89 12.31 2.89
C TYR A 149 -3.40 12.30 2.57
N LEU A 150 -3.80 11.92 1.35
CA LEU A 150 -5.21 11.76 0.97
C LEU A 150 -5.66 10.33 1.26
N SER A 151 -6.81 10.19 1.90
CA SER A 151 -7.53 8.91 1.92
C SER A 151 -7.93 8.52 0.49
N TYR A 152 -8.20 7.23 0.28
CA TYR A 152 -8.69 6.74 -1.01
C TYR A 152 -9.94 7.49 -1.50
N TYR A 153 -10.89 7.80 -0.62
CA TYR A 153 -12.11 8.50 -1.00
C TYR A 153 -11.85 9.95 -1.42
N GLU A 154 -10.99 10.67 -0.69
CA GLU A 154 -10.55 12.02 -1.07
C GLU A 154 -9.80 11.97 -2.41
N TRP A 155 -8.91 10.98 -2.59
CA TRP A 155 -8.19 10.78 -3.84
C TRP A 155 -9.12 10.54 -5.02
N ARG A 156 -10.16 9.71 -4.87
CA ARG A 156 -11.12 9.43 -5.96
C ARG A 156 -11.80 10.68 -6.50
N THR A 157 -12.04 11.68 -5.65
CA THR A 157 -12.62 12.97 -6.07
C THR A 157 -11.59 13.86 -6.77
N GLU A 158 -10.33 13.86 -6.32
CA GLU A 158 -9.26 14.70 -6.89
C GLU A 158 -8.60 14.09 -8.13
N ARG A 159 -8.60 12.76 -8.25
CA ARG A 159 -7.96 11.97 -9.33
C ARG A 159 -8.40 12.44 -10.70
N GLU A 160 -9.68 12.75 -10.88
CA GLU A 160 -10.22 13.16 -12.19
C GLU A 160 -9.56 14.43 -12.74
N LYS A 161 -9.16 15.35 -11.85
CA LYS A 161 -8.50 16.60 -12.25
C LYS A 161 -7.09 16.37 -12.79
N VAL A 162 -6.44 15.26 -12.39
CA VAL A 162 -5.05 14.93 -12.74
C VAL A 162 -4.97 13.92 -13.88
N TYR A 163 -5.78 12.86 -13.81
CA TYR A 163 -5.70 11.69 -14.69
C TYR A 163 -6.95 11.49 -15.57
N GLY A 164 -7.94 12.39 -15.50
CA GLY A 164 -9.18 12.32 -16.28
C GLY A 164 -10.25 11.39 -15.69
N LYS A 165 -11.35 11.18 -16.42
CA LYS A 165 -12.40 10.22 -16.01
C LYS A 165 -11.98 8.79 -16.34
N ILE A 166 -12.46 7.84 -15.54
CA ILE A 166 -12.36 6.39 -15.80
C ILE A 166 -13.53 5.98 -16.67
#